data_AF-A0A8T3KRS4-F1
#
_entry.id   AF-A0A8T3KRS4-F1
#
_cell.length_a   1.000
_cell.length_b   1.000
_cell.length_c   1.000
_cell.angle_alpha   90.00
_cell.angle_beta   90.00
_cell.angle_gamma   90.00
#
_symmetry.space_group_name_H-M   'P 1'
#
loop_
_entity.id
_entity.type
_entity.pdbx_description
1 polymer ?
#
loop_
_entity_poly.entity_id
_entity_poly.type
_entity_poly.pdbx_seq_one_letter_code
_entity_poly.pdbx_strand_id
1 'polypeptide(L)'
;MGENKRFCGGFTLIEILIALAVLGVVITPVIGMFTSTAQSNLKSRRNTVALTVARDIMDRIKTGDINSANIVGEIDNYKSTYGVEIKVDVPEDTGSNALEKLKVFVTPFEGMDAEKEGILVASYTTNVFVSSIDTSPPEGTGGGGAGGGGGGIEEPPPEGSDEDDYWNWYNRLLNSLRAVGVIILALTIVPIVLWIKVEELHTPIDALIASYNILVHIHNTYGVINWGHFTNEVRDRYGVHLRIRDFF
;
A
#
# COMPACT_ATOMS: atom_id res chain seq x y z
N MET A 1 30.57 3.26 59.02
CA MET A 1 29.50 2.60 58.24
C MET A 1 28.57 3.69 57.71
N GLY A 2 28.66 4.03 56.43
CA GLY A 2 27.72 4.96 55.78
C GLY A 2 26.64 4.14 55.07
N GLU A 3 25.38 4.37 55.42
CA GLU A 3 24.23 3.70 54.80
C GLU A 3 24.11 4.10 53.31
N ASN A 4 24.17 3.10 52.43
CA ASN A 4 23.78 3.25 51.02
C ASN A 4 22.26 3.27 50.94
N LYS A 5 21.64 4.45 50.94
CA LYS A 5 20.21 4.61 50.61
C LYS A 5 20.00 4.27 49.13
N ARG A 6 19.45 3.10 48.85
CA ARG A 6 18.93 2.76 47.52
C ARG A 6 17.64 3.54 47.29
N PHE A 7 17.65 4.45 46.31
CA PHE A 7 16.42 5.09 45.81
C PHE A 7 15.64 4.06 44.99
N CYS A 8 14.75 3.31 45.64
CA CYS A 8 13.67 2.61 44.94
C CYS A 8 12.50 3.60 44.79
N GLY A 9 12.64 4.56 43.87
CA GLY A 9 11.57 5.49 43.50
C GLY A 9 10.69 4.88 42.42
N GLY A 10 9.40 4.71 42.69
CA GLY A 10 8.40 4.42 41.66
C GLY A 10 8.20 5.65 40.75
N PHE A 11 7.67 5.43 39.54
CA PHE A 11 7.36 6.53 38.63
C PHE A 11 6.34 7.48 39.25
N THR A 12 6.61 8.78 39.15
CA THR A 12 5.63 9.80 39.55
C THR A 12 4.53 9.91 38.49
N LEU A 13 3.35 10.35 38.90
CA LEU A 13 2.20 10.54 38.00
C LEU A 13 2.52 11.53 36.87
N ILE A 14 3.30 12.58 37.16
CA ILE A 14 3.72 13.57 36.18
C ILE A 14 4.69 13.00 35.13
N GLU A 15 5.61 12.12 35.54
CA GLU A 15 6.51 11.45 34.60
C GLU A 15 5.76 10.52 33.65
N ILE A 16 4.76 9.79 34.16
CA ILE A 16 3.90 8.94 33.32
C ILE A 16 3.09 9.80 32.33
N LEU A 17 2.55 10.95 32.77
CA LEU A 17 1.85 11.88 31.88
C LEU A 17 2.75 12.42 30.77
N ILE A 18 3.96 12.85 31.11
CA ILE A 18 4.93 13.34 30.12
C ILE A 18 5.35 12.22 29.18
N ALA A 19 5.60 11.01 29.69
CA ALA A 19 5.95 9.86 28.87
C ALA A 19 4.84 9.49 27.88
N LEU A 20 3.57 9.49 28.31
CA LEU A 20 2.43 9.24 27.43
C LEU A 20 2.23 10.35 26.39
N ALA A 21 2.47 11.62 26.77
CA ALA A 21 2.41 12.75 25.85
C ALA A 21 3.47 12.64 24.75
N VAL A 22 4.72 12.35 25.12
CA VAL A 22 5.82 12.14 24.17
C VAL A 22 5.57 10.90 23.31
N LEU A 23 5.09 9.81 23.91
CA LEU A 23 4.76 8.58 23.21
C LEU A 23 3.69 8.81 22.13
N GLY A 24 2.64 9.57 22.43
CA GLY A 24 1.59 9.92 21.47
C GLY A 24 2.12 10.67 20.25
N VAL A 25 3.04 11.62 20.47
CA VAL A 25 3.69 12.36 19.38
C VAL A 25 4.57 11.45 18.53
N VAL A 26 5.32 10.53 19.16
CA VAL A 26 6.27 9.64 18.47
C VAL A 26 5.59 8.50 17.73
N ILE A 27 4.46 7.96 18.22
CA ILE A 27 3.76 6.83 17.59
C ILE A 27 3.23 7.20 16.19
N THR A 28 2.83 8.46 15.99
CA THR A 28 2.19 8.91 14.75
C THR A 28 3.06 8.69 13.49
N PRO A 29 4.31 9.19 13.42
CA PRO A 29 5.19 8.92 12.28
C PRO A 29 5.60 7.44 12.19
N VAL A 30 5.73 6.75 13.33
CA VAL A 30 6.11 5.33 13.36
C VAL A 30 5.07 4.46 12.66
N ILE A 31 3.78 4.65 12.94
CA ILE A 31 2.72 3.91 12.25
C ILE A 31 2.76 4.19 10.74
N GLY A 32 2.96 5.45 10.33
CA GLY A 32 3.08 5.83 8.92
C GLY A 32 4.22 5.10 8.21
N MET A 33 5.39 4.99 8.86
CA MET A 33 6.53 4.24 8.33
C MET A 33 6.24 2.74 8.20
N PHE A 34 5.61 2.14 9.19
CA PHE A 34 5.23 0.72 9.14
C PHE A 34 4.22 0.43 8.03
N THR A 35 3.18 1.25 7.90
CA THR A 35 2.18 1.09 6.84
C THR A 35 2.80 1.26 5.45
N SER A 36 3.64 2.27 5.26
CA SER A 36 4.34 2.50 3.99
C SER A 36 5.25 1.32 3.63
N THR A 37 5.98 0.79 4.62
CA THR A 37 6.85 -0.39 4.43
C THR A 37 6.02 -1.63 4.07
N ALA A 38 4.90 -1.86 4.75
CA ALA A 38 4.00 -2.97 4.47
C ALA A 38 3.43 -2.87 3.03
N GLN A 39 2.96 -1.70 2.63
CA GLN A 39 2.47 -1.46 1.26
C GLN A 39 3.57 -1.68 0.21
N SER A 40 4.78 -1.16 0.48
CA SER A 40 5.93 -1.37 -0.41
C SER A 40 6.29 -2.84 -0.54
N ASN A 41 6.24 -3.60 0.56
CA ASN A 41 6.53 -5.03 0.55
C ASN A 41 5.50 -5.82 -0.24
N LEU A 42 4.20 -5.52 -0.08
CA LEU A 42 3.14 -6.16 -0.87
C LEU A 42 3.30 -5.87 -2.36
N LYS A 43 3.54 -4.61 -2.73
CA LYS A 43 3.80 -4.23 -4.13
C LYS A 43 5.05 -4.93 -4.68
N SER A 44 6.12 -5.00 -3.88
CA SER A 44 7.34 -5.70 -4.27
C SER A 44 7.10 -7.19 -4.49
N ARG A 45 6.31 -7.84 -3.63
CA ARG A 45 5.96 -9.26 -3.77
C ARG A 45 5.19 -9.52 -5.06
N ARG A 46 4.17 -8.71 -5.36
CA ARG A 46 3.39 -8.81 -6.60
C ARG A 46 4.26 -8.55 -7.84
N ASN A 47 5.17 -7.58 -7.78
CA ASN A 47 6.14 -7.33 -8.85
C ASN A 47 7.08 -8.52 -9.06
N THR A 48 7.53 -9.18 -7.98
CA THR A 48 8.33 -10.41 -8.08
C THR A 48 7.56 -11.51 -8.78
N VAL A 49 6.28 -11.72 -8.44
CA VAL A 49 5.43 -12.71 -9.12
C VAL A 49 5.30 -12.38 -10.62
N ALA A 50 4.94 -11.15 -10.97
CA ALA A 50 4.81 -10.73 -12.37
C ALA A 50 6.14 -10.89 -13.16
N LEU A 51 7.27 -10.57 -12.54
CA LEU A 51 8.59 -10.75 -13.15
C LEU A 51 8.95 -12.23 -13.33
N THR A 52 8.61 -13.09 -12.36
CA THR A 52 8.81 -14.54 -12.47
C THR A 52 7.95 -15.12 -13.59
N VAL A 53 6.66 -14.75 -13.66
CA VAL A 53 5.76 -15.15 -14.76
C VAL A 53 6.29 -14.68 -16.10
N ALA A 54 6.75 -13.43 -16.21
CA ALA A 54 7.30 -12.89 -17.46
C ALA A 54 8.52 -13.68 -17.95
N ARG A 55 9.41 -14.08 -17.01
CA ARG A 55 10.59 -14.91 -17.33
C ARG A 55 10.20 -16.32 -17.73
N ASP A 56 9.28 -16.94 -17.01
CA ASP A 56 8.83 -18.30 -17.28
C ASP A 56 8.17 -18.40 -18.66
N ILE A 57 7.25 -17.49 -18.98
CA ILE A 57 6.63 -17.40 -20.32
C ILE A 57 7.70 -17.20 -21.39
N MET A 58 8.64 -16.28 -21.16
CA MET A 58 9.72 -16.03 -22.11
C MET A 58 10.58 -17.27 -22.36
N ASP A 59 10.96 -17.99 -21.31
CA ASP A 59 11.82 -19.17 -21.43
C ASP A 59 11.06 -20.34 -22.06
N ARG A 60 9.77 -20.52 -21.72
CA ARG A 60 8.89 -21.52 -22.37
C ARG A 60 8.64 -21.22 -23.86
N ILE A 61 8.59 -19.95 -24.26
CA ILE A 61 8.55 -19.58 -25.69
C ILE A 61 9.89 -19.90 -26.37
N LYS A 62 11.03 -19.59 -25.73
CA LYS A 62 12.36 -19.89 -26.31
C LYS A 62 12.61 -21.39 -26.48
N THR A 63 12.10 -22.22 -25.56
CA THR A 63 12.24 -23.68 -25.62
C THR A 63 11.23 -24.32 -26.58
N GLY A 64 10.23 -23.57 -27.04
CA GLY A 64 9.18 -24.04 -27.95
C GLY A 64 8.01 -24.77 -27.27
N ASP A 65 7.96 -24.76 -25.92
CA ASP A 65 6.85 -25.32 -25.15
C ASP A 65 5.57 -24.46 -25.32
N ILE A 66 5.73 -23.14 -25.25
CA ILE A 66 4.69 -22.20 -25.68
C ILE A 66 4.95 -21.85 -27.15
N ASN A 67 3.97 -22.15 -27.99
CA ASN A 67 3.96 -21.86 -29.41
C ASN A 67 2.68 -21.10 -29.84
N SER A 68 2.59 -20.72 -31.11
CA SER A 68 1.44 -19.95 -31.64
C SER A 68 0.10 -20.69 -31.51
N ALA A 69 0.10 -22.02 -31.37
CA ALA A 69 -1.12 -22.81 -31.23
C ALA A 69 -1.66 -22.87 -29.79
N ASN A 70 -0.81 -22.75 -28.76
CA ASN A 70 -1.21 -22.87 -27.35
C ASN A 70 -1.02 -21.58 -26.52
N ILE A 71 -0.38 -20.55 -27.07
CA ILE A 71 -0.07 -19.30 -26.34
C ILE A 71 -1.28 -18.65 -25.66
N VAL A 72 -2.44 -18.64 -26.31
CA VAL A 72 -3.66 -18.03 -25.74
C VAL A 72 -4.10 -18.77 -24.47
N GLY A 73 -4.19 -20.11 -24.54
CA GLY A 73 -4.62 -20.91 -23.40
C GLY A 73 -3.61 -20.92 -22.25
N GLU A 74 -2.32 -20.89 -22.55
CA GLU A 74 -1.27 -20.76 -21.54
C GLU A 74 -1.32 -19.41 -20.85
N ILE A 75 -1.46 -18.31 -21.60
CA ILE A 75 -1.65 -16.98 -21.02
C ILE A 75 -2.85 -16.96 -20.08
N ASP A 76 -4.01 -17.47 -20.50
CA ASP A 76 -5.22 -17.51 -19.67
C ASP A 76 -5.03 -18.31 -18.37
N ASN A 77 -4.25 -19.39 -18.40
CA ASN A 77 -3.88 -20.16 -17.22
C ASN A 77 -3.04 -19.30 -16.23
N TYR A 78 -2.03 -18.59 -16.71
CA TYR A 78 -1.27 -17.69 -15.85
C TYR A 78 -2.13 -16.55 -15.29
N LYS A 79 -3.05 -15.99 -16.09
CA LYS A 79 -3.98 -14.95 -15.61
C LYS A 79 -4.81 -15.48 -14.43
N SER A 80 -5.48 -16.62 -14.63
CA SER A 80 -6.32 -17.23 -13.59
C SER A 80 -5.55 -17.69 -12.36
N THR A 81 -4.31 -18.15 -12.53
CA THR A 81 -3.51 -18.70 -11.41
C THR A 81 -2.86 -17.60 -10.58
N TYR A 82 -2.40 -16.52 -11.21
CA TYR A 82 -1.57 -15.50 -10.55
C TYR A 82 -2.24 -14.12 -10.45
N GLY A 83 -3.41 -13.92 -11.07
CA GLY A 83 -4.11 -12.65 -11.09
C GLY A 83 -3.35 -11.55 -11.85
N VAL A 84 -2.83 -11.89 -13.03
CA VAL A 84 -1.96 -11.01 -13.83
C VAL A 84 -2.56 -10.77 -15.22
N GLU A 85 -2.22 -9.66 -15.85
CA GLU A 85 -2.45 -9.43 -17.28
C GLU A 85 -1.15 -9.60 -18.04
N ILE A 86 -1.22 -10.30 -19.17
CA ILE A 86 -0.05 -10.65 -19.97
C ILE A 86 -0.27 -10.19 -21.40
N LYS A 87 0.74 -9.55 -21.98
CA LYS A 87 0.81 -9.28 -23.41
C LYS A 87 2.16 -9.73 -23.95
N VAL A 88 2.14 -10.52 -25.01
CA VAL A 88 3.34 -10.95 -25.71
C VAL A 88 3.36 -10.23 -27.05
N ASP A 89 4.40 -9.43 -27.26
CA ASP A 89 4.66 -8.79 -28.56
C ASP A 89 5.50 -9.76 -29.38
N VAL A 90 4.82 -10.37 -30.35
CA VAL A 90 5.37 -11.37 -31.26
C VAL A 90 5.68 -10.68 -32.58
N PRO A 91 6.94 -10.71 -33.06
CA PRO A 91 7.30 -10.23 -34.39
C PRO A 91 6.47 -10.92 -35.48
N GLU A 92 6.06 -10.16 -36.49
CA GLU A 92 5.39 -10.71 -37.67
C GLU A 92 6.40 -11.51 -38.49
N ASP A 93 6.15 -12.82 -38.57
CA ASP A 93 6.79 -13.86 -39.38
C ASP A 93 7.77 -13.34 -40.43
N THR A 94 9.05 -13.19 -40.04
CA THR A 94 10.11 -12.86 -40.99
C THR A 94 10.81 -14.14 -41.37
N GLY A 95 10.55 -14.62 -42.59
CA GLY A 95 11.12 -15.86 -43.12
C GLY A 95 12.62 -16.03 -42.83
N SER A 96 12.94 -17.20 -42.29
CA SER A 96 14.27 -17.77 -42.00
C SER A 96 15.06 -17.15 -40.84
N ASN A 97 15.32 -17.98 -39.82
CA ASN A 97 16.44 -18.01 -38.84
C ASN A 97 17.02 -16.66 -38.33
N ALA A 98 16.27 -15.56 -38.42
CA ALA A 98 16.69 -14.26 -37.98
C ALA A 98 16.50 -14.13 -36.47
N LEU A 99 17.43 -13.43 -35.81
CA LEU A 99 17.28 -13.10 -34.39
C LEU A 99 16.15 -12.08 -34.24
N GLU A 100 15.03 -12.51 -33.66
CA GLU A 100 13.89 -11.65 -33.40
C GLU A 100 13.79 -11.29 -31.92
N LYS A 101 13.29 -10.08 -31.65
CA LYS A 101 13.13 -9.57 -30.28
C LYS A 101 11.75 -9.94 -29.75
N LEU A 102 11.70 -10.93 -28.86
CA LEU A 102 10.51 -11.27 -28.08
C LEU A 102 10.38 -10.31 -26.90
N LYS A 103 9.19 -9.72 -26.70
CA LYS A 103 8.87 -8.94 -25.52
C LYS A 103 7.66 -9.53 -24.81
N VAL A 104 7.80 -9.73 -23.51
CA VAL A 104 6.73 -10.20 -22.63
C VAL A 104 6.46 -9.12 -21.60
N PHE A 105 5.22 -8.66 -21.56
CA PHE A 105 4.73 -7.68 -20.61
C PHE A 105 3.80 -8.38 -19.63
N VAL A 106 4.04 -8.21 -18.33
CA VAL A 106 3.20 -8.82 -17.28
C VAL A 106 2.88 -7.80 -16.20
N THR A 107 1.59 -7.64 -15.87
CA THR A 107 1.15 -6.76 -14.79
C THR A 107 1.10 -7.48 -13.45
N PRO A 108 1.30 -6.78 -12.32
CA PRO A 108 1.11 -7.34 -10.98
C PRO A 108 -0.36 -7.47 -10.53
N PHE A 109 -1.32 -6.94 -11.30
CA PHE A 109 -2.75 -6.95 -11.00
C PHE A 109 -3.60 -7.11 -12.26
N GLU A 110 -4.76 -7.75 -12.12
CA GLU A 110 -5.76 -7.89 -13.18
C GLU A 110 -6.35 -6.54 -13.63
N GLY A 111 -6.81 -6.47 -14.88
CA GLY A 111 -7.48 -5.28 -15.43
C GLY A 111 -6.55 -4.08 -15.72
N MET A 112 -5.25 -4.21 -15.48
CA MET A 112 -4.26 -3.20 -15.86
C MET A 112 -3.77 -3.41 -17.31
N ASP A 113 -3.41 -2.31 -17.98
CA ASP A 113 -2.87 -2.37 -19.34
C ASP A 113 -1.43 -2.89 -19.31
N ALA A 114 -1.23 -4.15 -19.69
CA ALA A 114 0.08 -4.80 -19.69
C ALA A 114 1.15 -4.04 -20.48
N GLU A 115 0.79 -3.39 -21.58
CA GLU A 115 1.76 -2.68 -22.42
C GLU A 115 2.25 -1.38 -21.81
N LYS A 116 1.41 -0.71 -21.00
CA LYS A 116 1.71 0.58 -20.39
C LYS A 116 2.24 0.45 -18.97
N GLU A 117 1.73 -0.52 -18.23
CA GLU A 117 1.91 -0.64 -16.78
C GLU A 117 2.57 -1.97 -16.37
N GLY A 118 2.77 -2.89 -17.32
CA GLY A 118 3.41 -4.17 -17.08
C GLY A 118 4.93 -4.09 -16.96
N ILE A 119 5.49 -5.04 -16.23
CA ILE A 119 6.92 -5.32 -16.20
C ILE A 119 7.29 -5.93 -17.55
N LEU A 120 8.21 -5.27 -18.27
CA LEU A 120 8.74 -5.74 -19.54
C LEU A 120 9.98 -6.63 -19.32
N VAL A 121 9.93 -7.84 -19.84
CA VAL A 121 11.10 -8.68 -20.08
C VAL A 121 11.28 -8.83 -21.59
N ALA A 122 12.48 -8.57 -22.10
CA ALA A 122 12.78 -8.70 -23.53
C ALA A 122 14.02 -9.57 -23.76
N SER A 123 13.98 -10.42 -24.79
CA SER A 123 15.11 -11.25 -25.22
C SER A 123 15.14 -11.41 -26.73
N TYR A 124 16.33 -11.63 -27.29
CA TYR A 124 16.48 -12.02 -28.68
C TYR A 124 16.47 -13.55 -28.79
N THR A 125 15.76 -14.12 -29.78
CA THR A 125 15.77 -15.55 -30.08
C THR A 125 15.47 -15.79 -31.56
N THR A 126 16.05 -16.84 -32.15
CA THR A 126 15.84 -17.23 -33.55
C THR A 126 14.58 -18.07 -33.74
N ASN A 127 13.96 -18.53 -32.65
CA ASN A 127 12.93 -19.57 -32.67
C ASN A 127 11.55 -19.06 -32.19
N VAL A 128 11.21 -17.80 -32.45
CA VAL A 128 9.88 -17.29 -32.13
C VAL A 128 8.87 -17.92 -33.10
N PHE A 129 8.28 -19.05 -32.69
CA PHE A 129 7.19 -19.75 -33.41
C PHE A 129 7.52 -20.27 -34.82
N VAL A 130 8.63 -20.98 -34.99
CA VAL A 130 8.97 -21.60 -36.28
C VAL A 130 8.20 -22.91 -36.49
N SER A 131 7.59 -23.09 -37.66
CA SER A 131 6.83 -24.31 -38.05
C SER A 131 7.70 -25.55 -38.28
N SER A 132 9.01 -25.38 -38.42
CA SER A 132 10.00 -26.45 -38.43
C SER A 132 11.35 -25.91 -37.98
N ILE A 133 12.04 -26.69 -37.14
CA ILE A 133 13.41 -26.43 -36.72
C ILE A 133 14.32 -27.10 -37.76
N ASP A 134 15.18 -26.33 -38.44
CA ASP A 134 16.27 -26.92 -39.20
C ASP A 134 17.26 -27.55 -38.22
N THR A 135 17.20 -28.87 -38.10
CA THR A 135 18.08 -29.68 -37.25
C THR A 135 19.36 -30.08 -37.96
N SER A 136 19.66 -29.51 -39.13
CA SER A 136 20.94 -29.70 -39.82
C SER A 136 22.08 -29.35 -38.86
N PRO A 137 23.01 -30.29 -38.59
CA PRO A 137 23.98 -30.09 -37.52
C PRO A 137 24.94 -28.94 -37.85
N PRO A 138 25.21 -28.00 -36.92
CA PRO A 138 26.41 -27.20 -37.00
C PRO A 138 27.62 -28.11 -36.77
N GLU A 139 28.65 -27.98 -37.62
CA GLU A 139 29.89 -28.72 -37.46
C GLU A 139 30.54 -28.41 -36.09
N GLY A 140 30.59 -29.41 -35.22
CA GLY A 140 31.64 -29.53 -34.22
C GLY A 140 31.28 -29.27 -32.75
N THR A 141 31.58 -30.30 -31.96
CA THR A 141 31.81 -30.35 -30.50
C THR A 141 30.58 -30.36 -29.59
N GLY A 142 30.31 -31.56 -29.07
CA GLY A 142 29.21 -31.84 -28.17
C GLY A 142 29.41 -31.35 -26.74
N GLY A 143 28.29 -31.28 -26.04
CA GLY A 143 28.20 -31.16 -24.58
C GLY A 143 26.83 -31.67 -24.15
N GLY A 144 26.81 -32.81 -23.46
CA GLY A 144 25.61 -33.43 -22.91
C GLY A 144 24.97 -32.56 -21.83
N GLY A 145 23.64 -32.59 -21.77
CA GLY A 145 22.85 -31.79 -20.83
C GLY A 145 22.86 -32.33 -19.39
N ALA A 146 22.46 -31.46 -18.47
CA ALA A 146 21.54 -31.73 -17.35
C ALA A 146 21.56 -30.52 -16.41
N GLY A 147 20.38 -30.03 -16.02
CA GLY A 147 20.27 -28.99 -14.99
C GLY A 147 18.90 -28.36 -14.96
N GLY A 148 17.87 -29.15 -14.59
CA GLY A 148 16.57 -28.62 -14.22
C GLY A 148 16.71 -27.66 -13.03
N GLY A 149 16.36 -26.40 -13.26
CA GLY A 149 16.18 -25.40 -12.21
C GLY A 149 14.71 -25.38 -11.81
N GLY A 150 14.35 -26.23 -10.85
CA GLY A 150 13.08 -26.11 -10.13
C GLY A 150 13.10 -24.85 -9.28
N GLY A 151 12.70 -23.72 -9.88
CA GLY A 151 12.29 -22.55 -9.12
C GLY A 151 10.96 -22.90 -8.46
N GLY A 152 11.00 -23.14 -7.15
CA GLY A 152 9.78 -23.34 -6.36
C GLY A 152 8.82 -22.18 -6.63
N ILE A 153 7.69 -22.51 -7.23
CA ILE A 153 6.59 -21.59 -7.45
C ILE A 153 6.03 -21.34 -6.04
N GLU A 154 6.28 -20.17 -5.48
CA GLU A 154 5.53 -19.75 -4.30
C GLU A 154 4.04 -19.77 -4.67
N GLU A 155 3.27 -20.54 -3.89
CA GLU A 155 1.82 -20.61 -4.04
C GLU A 155 1.22 -19.19 -4.11
N PRO A 156 0.23 -18.98 -4.99
CA PRO A 156 -0.36 -17.67 -5.17
C PRO A 156 -0.87 -17.15 -3.82
N PRO A 157 -0.67 -15.85 -3.50
CA PRO A 157 -1.28 -15.27 -2.32
C PRO A 157 -2.80 -15.46 -2.39
N PRO A 158 -3.47 -15.70 -1.24
CA PRO A 158 -4.86 -16.14 -1.18
C PRO A 158 -5.80 -15.23 -1.98
N GLU A 159 -6.82 -15.86 -2.58
CA GLU A 159 -7.87 -15.24 -3.37
C GLU A 159 -8.58 -14.12 -2.59
N GLY A 160 -8.85 -13.03 -3.32
CA GLY A 160 -9.40 -11.77 -2.82
C GLY A 160 -10.63 -11.92 -1.93
N SER A 161 -10.41 -11.64 -0.65
CA SER A 161 -11.41 -11.10 0.29
C SER A 161 -10.75 -10.24 1.38
N ASP A 162 -9.44 -10.42 1.58
CA ASP A 162 -8.70 -9.71 2.63
C ASP A 162 -8.35 -8.25 2.27
N GLU A 163 -8.10 -7.92 1.00
CA GLU A 163 -7.59 -6.58 0.61
C GLU A 163 -8.63 -5.47 0.88
N ASP A 164 -9.91 -5.71 0.57
CA ASP A 164 -10.99 -4.76 0.87
C ASP A 164 -11.24 -4.61 2.38
N ASP A 165 -11.08 -5.70 3.14
CA ASP A 165 -11.23 -5.69 4.60
C ASP A 165 -10.10 -4.94 5.30
N TYR A 166 -8.86 -5.04 4.80
CA TYR A 166 -7.72 -4.27 5.30
C TYR A 166 -7.89 -2.77 5.04
N TRP A 167 -8.29 -2.37 3.83
CA TRP A 167 -8.51 -0.95 3.52
C TRP A 167 -9.71 -0.35 4.26
N ASN A 168 -10.79 -1.13 4.41
CA ASN A 168 -11.95 -0.71 5.18
C ASN A 168 -11.62 -0.57 6.67
N TRP A 169 -10.88 -1.50 7.24
CA TRP A 169 -10.38 -1.39 8.61
C TRP A 169 -9.40 -0.23 8.78
N TYR A 170 -8.48 -0.02 7.84
CA TYR A 170 -7.51 1.07 7.86
C TYR A 170 -8.19 2.44 7.79
N ASN A 171 -9.16 2.61 6.90
CA ASN A 171 -9.93 3.85 6.80
C ASN A 171 -10.76 4.09 8.07
N ARG A 172 -11.33 3.04 8.68
CA ARG A 172 -11.99 3.14 9.99
C ARG A 172 -11.01 3.54 11.10
N LEU A 173 -9.78 3.02 11.09
CA LEU A 173 -8.72 3.35 12.04
C LEU A 173 -8.22 4.80 11.87
N LEU A 174 -7.97 5.24 10.64
CA LEU A 174 -7.58 6.63 10.40
C LEU A 174 -8.69 7.61 10.79
N ASN A 175 -9.94 7.27 10.51
CA ASN A 175 -11.08 8.10 10.90
C ASN A 175 -11.25 8.13 12.43
N SER A 176 -10.99 7.02 13.13
CA SER A 176 -11.00 7.01 14.60
C SER A 176 -9.83 7.82 15.19
N LEU A 177 -8.63 7.72 14.63
CA LEU A 177 -7.47 8.52 15.06
C LEU A 177 -7.68 10.03 14.82
N ARG A 178 -8.25 10.40 13.67
CA ARG A 178 -8.62 11.80 13.36
C ARG A 178 -9.69 12.31 14.33
N ALA A 179 -10.70 11.51 14.64
CA ALA A 179 -11.72 11.86 15.62
C ALA A 179 -11.11 12.08 17.02
N VAL A 180 -10.19 11.22 17.46
CA VAL A 180 -9.46 11.37 18.73
C VAL A 180 -8.65 12.67 18.75
N GLY A 181 -7.94 13.00 17.67
CA GLY A 181 -7.21 14.27 17.56
C GLY A 181 -8.11 15.50 17.68
N VAL A 182 -9.31 15.46 17.06
CA VAL A 182 -10.31 16.53 17.17
C VAL A 182 -10.86 16.64 18.59
N ILE A 183 -11.14 15.51 19.26
CA ILE A 183 -11.62 15.50 20.65
C ILE A 183 -10.56 16.12 21.58
N ILE A 184 -9.29 15.74 21.43
CA ILE A 184 -8.20 16.29 22.25
C ILE A 184 -8.08 17.81 22.03
N LEU A 185 -8.08 18.27 20.78
CA LEU A 185 -8.04 19.70 20.46
C LEU A 185 -9.25 20.45 21.03
N ALA A 186 -10.44 19.89 20.88
CA ALA A 186 -11.69 20.45 21.33
C ALA A 186 -11.77 20.56 22.87
N LEU A 187 -11.11 19.67 23.61
CA LEU A 187 -11.09 19.70 25.08
C LEU A 187 -9.93 20.49 25.69
N THR A 188 -8.90 20.84 24.91
CA THR A 188 -7.67 21.46 25.44
C THR A 188 -7.44 22.87 24.89
N ILE A 189 -7.31 23.02 23.58
CA ILE A 189 -6.86 24.28 22.95
C ILE A 189 -8.05 25.11 22.46
N VAL A 190 -9.06 24.48 21.87
CA VAL A 190 -10.25 25.20 21.37
C VAL A 190 -11.00 25.97 22.48
N PRO A 191 -11.16 25.47 23.71
CA PRO A 191 -11.81 26.23 24.79
C PRO A 191 -11.07 27.54 25.08
N ILE A 192 -9.74 27.52 25.00
CA ILE A 192 -8.89 28.70 25.22
C ILE A 192 -9.13 29.72 24.09
N VAL A 193 -9.18 29.26 22.84
CA VAL A 193 -9.44 30.13 21.68
C VAL A 193 -10.86 30.72 21.71
N LEU A 194 -11.86 29.91 22.07
CA LEU A 194 -13.25 30.36 22.20
C LEU A 194 -13.41 31.38 23.31
N TRP A 195 -12.77 31.15 24.46
CA TRP A 195 -12.78 32.10 25.57
C TRP A 195 -12.18 33.46 25.18
N ILE A 196 -11.11 33.48 24.37
CA ILE A 196 -10.47 34.72 23.91
C ILE A 196 -11.31 35.45 22.86
N LYS A 197 -12.01 34.70 21.99
CA LYS A 197 -12.67 35.27 20.79
C LYS A 197 -14.16 35.52 20.94
N VAL A 198 -14.83 34.91 21.92
CA VAL A 198 -16.28 35.00 22.08
C VAL A 198 -16.63 35.74 23.36
N GLU A 199 -17.16 36.95 23.22
CA GLU A 199 -17.50 37.82 24.35
C GLU A 199 -18.62 37.24 25.25
N GLU A 200 -19.47 36.37 24.72
CA GLU A 200 -20.54 35.71 25.47
C GLU A 200 -20.03 34.67 26.49
N LEU A 201 -18.78 34.20 26.32
CA LEU A 201 -18.16 33.20 27.17
C LEU A 201 -17.25 33.85 28.21
N HIS A 202 -17.84 34.15 29.37
CA HIS A 202 -17.21 34.92 30.43
C HIS A 202 -16.13 34.15 31.19
N THR A 203 -16.27 32.82 31.31
CA THR A 203 -15.30 31.98 32.00
C THR A 203 -14.71 30.90 31.08
N PRO A 204 -13.47 30.44 31.35
CA PRO A 204 -12.87 29.33 30.61
C PRO A 204 -13.66 28.02 30.78
N ILE A 205 -14.44 27.89 31.87
CA ILE A 205 -15.33 26.74 32.10
C ILE A 205 -16.51 26.78 31.13
N ASP A 206 -17.10 27.95 30.88
CA ASP A 206 -18.18 28.10 29.90
C ASP A 206 -17.68 27.72 28.49
N ALA A 207 -16.42 28.05 28.17
CA ALA A 207 -15.82 27.72 26.88
C ALA A 207 -15.52 26.25 26.71
N LEU A 208 -15.15 25.57 27.80
CA LEU A 208 -15.02 24.12 27.81
C LEU A 208 -16.40 23.46 27.60
N ILE A 209 -17.43 23.91 28.31
CA ILE A 209 -18.80 23.39 28.19
C ILE A 209 -19.34 23.61 26.76
N ALA A 210 -19.10 24.78 26.17
CA ALA A 210 -19.47 25.07 24.79
C ALA A 210 -18.79 24.13 23.78
N SER A 211 -17.48 23.94 23.91
CA SER A 211 -16.73 23.01 23.05
C SER A 211 -17.21 21.56 23.18
N TYR A 212 -17.53 21.13 24.41
CA TYR A 212 -18.06 19.81 24.69
C TYR A 212 -19.47 19.62 24.12
N ASN A 213 -20.35 20.61 24.26
CA ASN A 213 -21.69 20.57 23.70
C ASN A 213 -21.67 20.47 22.16
N ILE A 214 -20.71 21.14 21.51
CA ILE A 214 -20.48 21.00 20.07
C ILE A 214 -20.05 19.56 19.71
N LEU A 215 -19.10 18.98 20.45
CA LEU A 215 -18.68 17.58 20.23
C LEU A 215 -19.85 16.61 20.37
N VAL A 216 -20.65 16.75 21.42
CA VAL A 216 -21.82 15.90 21.68
C VAL A 216 -22.87 16.07 20.59
N HIS A 217 -23.12 17.31 20.14
CA HIS A 217 -24.04 17.58 19.05
C HIS A 217 -23.58 16.89 17.76
N ILE A 218 -22.31 17.02 17.39
CA ILE A 218 -21.75 16.39 16.18
C ILE A 218 -21.83 14.87 16.25
N HIS A 219 -21.50 14.29 17.41
CA HIS A 219 -21.60 12.85 17.61
C HIS A 219 -23.05 12.36 17.46
N ASN A 220 -24.01 13.07 18.04
CA ASN A 220 -25.43 12.70 17.98
C ASN A 220 -26.06 12.93 16.59
N THR A 221 -25.59 13.92 15.83
CA THR A 221 -26.14 14.28 14.52
C THR A 221 -25.50 13.50 13.37
N TYR A 222 -24.17 13.33 13.39
CA TYR A 222 -23.42 12.76 12.27
C TYR A 222 -22.85 11.37 12.56
N GLY A 223 -22.90 10.88 13.81
CA GLY A 223 -22.34 9.60 14.23
C GLY A 223 -20.81 9.54 14.23
N VAL A 224 -20.13 10.47 13.55
CA VAL A 224 -18.67 10.53 13.41
C VAL A 224 -18.18 11.96 13.66
N ILE A 225 -17.15 12.09 14.50
CA ILE A 225 -16.52 13.39 14.80
C ILE A 225 -15.47 13.69 13.74
N ASN A 226 -15.66 14.81 13.02
CA ASN A 226 -14.73 15.30 12.00
C ASN A 226 -14.44 16.79 12.25
N TRP A 227 -13.21 17.21 11.97
CA TRP A 227 -12.77 18.60 12.08
C TRP A 227 -13.65 19.57 11.28
N GLY A 228 -14.07 19.19 10.07
CA GLY A 228 -14.91 20.04 9.23
C GLY A 228 -16.27 20.34 9.87
N HIS A 229 -16.93 19.31 10.42
CA HIS A 229 -18.19 19.47 11.16
C HIS A 229 -17.98 20.35 12.40
N PHE A 230 -16.88 20.13 13.13
CA PHE A 230 -16.55 20.91 14.32
C PHE A 230 -16.34 22.40 14.02
N THR A 231 -15.55 22.74 12.99
CA THR A 231 -15.30 24.13 12.63
C THR A 231 -16.54 24.83 12.06
N ASN A 232 -17.40 24.09 11.35
CA ASN A 232 -18.66 24.64 10.84
C ASN A 232 -19.61 24.94 11.99
N GLU A 233 -19.72 24.05 12.97
CA GLU A 233 -20.60 24.25 14.13
C GLU A 233 -20.15 25.41 15.02
N VAL A 234 -18.83 25.58 15.20
CA VAL A 234 -18.26 26.73 15.92
C VAL A 234 -18.57 28.04 15.18
N ARG A 235 -18.45 28.04 13.85
CA ARG A 235 -18.78 29.21 13.02
C ARG A 235 -20.27 29.53 13.10
N ASP A 236 -21.12 28.52 13.01
CA ASP A 236 -22.57 28.73 12.92
C ASP A 236 -23.17 29.15 14.27
N ARG A 237 -22.62 28.67 15.40
CA ARG A 237 -23.06 29.06 16.76
C ARG A 237 -22.46 30.36 17.28
N TYR A 238 -21.19 30.61 17.00
CA TYR A 238 -20.44 31.70 17.64
C TYR A 238 -19.87 32.72 16.65
N GLY A 239 -20.08 32.53 15.33
CA GLY A 239 -19.53 33.42 14.31
C GLY A 239 -18.00 33.37 14.16
N VAL A 240 -17.33 32.44 14.85
CA VAL A 240 -15.86 32.37 14.89
C VAL A 240 -15.32 31.39 13.86
N HIS A 241 -14.42 31.87 13.01
CA HIS A 241 -13.63 31.02 12.13
C HIS A 241 -12.35 30.56 12.83
N LEU A 242 -12.30 29.28 13.18
CA LEU A 242 -11.08 28.63 13.67
C LEU A 242 -10.09 28.44 12.52
N ARG A 243 -8.99 29.19 12.52
CA ARG A 243 -7.90 29.03 11.56
C ARG A 243 -6.73 28.31 12.21
N ILE A 244 -5.93 27.60 11.41
CA ILE A 244 -4.72 26.88 11.88
C ILE A 244 -3.80 27.82 12.68
N ARG A 245 -3.74 29.09 12.28
CA ARG A 245 -2.92 30.13 12.92
C ARG A 245 -3.43 30.61 14.28
N ASP A 246 -4.61 30.16 14.71
CA ASP A 246 -5.15 30.45 16.05
C ASP A 246 -4.67 29.43 17.11
N PHE A 247 -3.95 28.39 16.67
CA PHE A 247 -3.43 27.31 17.53
C PHE A 247 -1.91 27.39 17.77
N PHE A 248 -1.25 28.43 17.25
CA PHE A 248 0.18 28.74 17.39
C PHE A 248 0.34 30.19 17.85
#